data_AF-A0A1H4UTX1-F1
#
_entry.id   AF-A0A1H4UTX1-F1
#
_cell.length_a   1.000
_cell.length_b   1.000
_cell.length_c   1.000
_cell.angle_alpha   90.00
_cell.angle_beta   90.00
_cell.angle_gamma   90.00
#
_symmetry.space_group_name_H-M   'P 1'
#
loop_
_entity.id
_entity.type
_entity.pdbx_description
1 polymer ?
#
loop_
_entity_poly.entity_id
_entity_poly.type
_entity_poly.pdbx_seq_one_letter_code
_entity_poly.pdbx_strand_id
1 'polypeptide(L)'
;MTTLKRMRDLVTGSGFTVVDETGLITGARQHADGREQILQVFYWTNPKHAAKVDIPHGYLSLRGSIGPGENTGLHTMRLPTYDWPSDAPARRPWPDVLAEFHDALLPCWDLPLDEGVSRLRQLPDRYWI
;
A
#
# COMPACT_ATOMS: atom_id res chain seq x y z
N MET A 1 3.53 -20.10 5.89
CA MET A 1 3.99 -18.72 6.16
C MET A 1 2.79 -17.80 6.14
N THR A 2 2.55 -16.99 7.18
CA THR A 2 1.32 -16.18 7.32
C THR A 2 1.34 -14.92 6.45
N THR A 3 0.17 -14.40 6.09
CA THR A 3 0.03 -13.14 5.33
C THR A 3 0.70 -11.97 6.07
N LEU A 4 0.54 -11.92 7.40
CA LEU A 4 1.16 -10.89 8.24
C LEU A 4 2.69 -10.90 8.15
N LYS A 5 3.33 -12.08 8.20
CA LYS A 5 4.79 -12.18 8.04
C LYS A 5 5.24 -11.63 6.69
N ARG A 6 4.56 -12.02 5.61
CA ARG A 6 4.84 -11.54 4.25
C ARG A 6 4.72 -10.02 4.10
N MET A 7 3.73 -9.41 4.76
CA MET A 7 3.56 -7.95 4.75
C MET A 7 4.68 -7.23 5.49
N ARG A 8 5.13 -7.79 6.63
CA ARG A 8 6.27 -7.23 7.37
C ARG A 8 7.55 -7.32 6.55
N ASP A 9 7.76 -8.46 5.88
CA ASP A 9 8.91 -8.68 5.00
C ASP A 9 8.92 -7.69 3.81
N LEU A 10 7.74 -7.33 3.25
CA LEU A 10 7.62 -6.30 2.21
C LEU A 10 8.09 -4.93 2.71
N VAL A 11 7.62 -4.51 3.88
CA VAL A 11 7.93 -3.18 4.44
C VAL A 11 9.41 -3.08 4.80
N THR A 12 9.95 -4.07 5.50
CA THR A 12 11.38 -4.07 5.88
C THR A 12 12.29 -4.23 4.66
N GLY A 13 11.92 -5.09 3.70
CA GLY A 13 12.66 -5.28 2.45
C GLY A 13 12.72 -4.02 1.56
N SER A 14 11.81 -3.07 1.77
CA SER A 14 11.77 -1.79 1.05
C SER A 14 12.48 -0.64 1.79
N GLY A 15 13.20 -0.94 2.89
CA GLY A 15 13.98 0.04 3.65
C GLY A 15 13.21 0.80 4.74
N PHE A 16 12.00 0.36 5.09
CA PHE A 16 11.20 0.98 6.13
C PHE A 16 11.35 0.26 7.49
N THR A 17 11.23 1.02 8.58
CA THR A 17 11.20 0.47 9.96
C THR A 17 9.77 0.21 10.42
N VAL A 18 9.49 -1.00 10.91
CA VAL A 18 8.13 -1.44 11.33
C VAL A 18 7.80 -0.98 12.75
N VAL A 19 6.66 -0.33 12.92
CA VAL A 19 6.01 -0.04 14.22
C VAL A 19 4.76 -0.92 14.36
N ASP A 20 4.63 -1.60 15.51
CA ASP A 20 3.59 -2.63 15.74
C ASP A 20 2.28 -2.05 16.28
N GLU A 21 1.23 -2.11 15.46
CA GLU A 21 -0.17 -1.91 15.85
C GLU A 21 -1.04 -3.03 15.23
N THR A 22 -2.14 -3.42 15.89
CA THR A 22 -2.96 -4.54 15.39
C THR A 22 -3.68 -4.14 14.09
N GLY A 23 -3.45 -4.86 12.99
CA GLY A 23 -4.12 -4.58 11.70
C GLY A 23 -3.45 -3.50 10.84
N LEU A 24 -2.44 -2.82 11.38
CA LEU A 24 -1.72 -1.72 10.74
C LEU A 24 -0.21 -1.99 10.85
N ILE A 25 0.47 -1.97 9.71
CA ILE A 25 1.92 -1.94 9.67
C ILE A 25 2.33 -0.54 9.25
N THR A 26 3.03 0.17 10.12
CA THR A 26 3.61 1.48 9.77
C THR A 26 5.08 1.31 9.52
N GLY A 27 5.52 1.69 8.32
CA GLY A 27 6.90 1.79 7.90
C GLY A 27 7.34 3.25 7.83
N ALA A 28 8.50 3.61 8.37
CA ALA A 28 9.12 4.93 8.14
C ALA A 28 10.51 4.79 7.53
N ARG A 29 10.87 5.69 6.60
CA ARG A 29 12.22 5.82 6.04
C ARG A 29 12.60 7.29 5.91
N GLN A 30 13.89 7.59 6.03
CA GLN A 30 14.43 8.92 5.71
C GLN A 30 15.12 8.92 4.35
N HIS A 31 14.87 9.97 3.59
CA HIS A 31 15.52 10.24 2.32
C HIS A 31 16.81 11.02 2.53
N ALA A 32 17.72 10.93 1.57
CA ALA A 32 18.99 11.66 1.61
C ALA A 32 18.81 13.20 1.63
N ASP A 33 17.65 13.70 1.17
CA ASP A 33 17.27 15.11 1.17
C ASP A 33 16.62 15.58 2.50
N GLY A 34 16.56 14.70 3.50
CA GLY A 34 15.99 15.00 4.83
C GLY A 34 14.47 14.80 4.93
N ARG A 35 13.79 14.40 3.86
CA ARG A 35 12.36 14.05 3.94
C ARG A 35 12.18 12.73 4.69
N GLU A 36 11.25 12.69 5.62
CA GLU A 36 10.75 11.44 6.20
C GLU A 36 9.55 10.98 5.41
N GLN A 37 9.52 9.70 5.03
CA GLN A 37 8.35 9.09 4.39
C GLN A 37 7.78 8.00 5.26
N ILE A 38 6.45 8.05 5.43
CA ILE A 38 5.70 7.07 6.18
C ILE A 38 4.80 6.31 5.21
N LEU A 39 4.92 4.99 5.21
CA LEU A 39 4.04 4.06 4.54
C LEU A 39 3.20 3.34 5.58
N GLN A 40 1.89 3.56 5.58
CA GLN A 40 0.95 2.78 6.37
C GLN A 40 0.31 1.73 5.49
N VAL A 41 0.48 0.47 5.87
CA VAL A 41 -0.12 -0.70 5.23
C VAL A 41 -1.19 -1.25 6.15
N PHE A 42 -2.45 -1.03 5.81
CA PHE A 42 -3.56 -1.69 6.49
C PHE A 42 -3.95 -2.95 5.73
N TYR A 43 -4.19 -4.04 6.46
CA TYR A 43 -4.71 -5.25 5.86
C TYR A 43 -6.14 -5.51 6.35
N TRP A 44 -7.07 -5.50 5.42
CA TRP A 44 -8.47 -5.79 5.69
C TRP A 44 -8.85 -7.07 4.95
N THR A 45 -9.55 -7.98 5.62
CA THR A 45 -9.93 -9.29 5.05
C THR A 45 -11.34 -9.65 5.48
N ASN A 46 -12.30 -8.76 5.21
CA ASN A 46 -13.70 -8.99 5.52
C ASN A 46 -14.53 -9.08 4.22
N PRO A 47 -14.88 -10.29 3.75
CA PRO A 47 -15.64 -10.47 2.49
C PRO A 47 -16.97 -9.73 2.47
N LYS A 48 -17.66 -9.65 3.62
CA LYS A 48 -18.98 -8.99 3.71
C LYS A 48 -18.86 -7.48 3.55
N HIS A 49 -17.82 -6.89 4.11
CA HIS A 49 -17.56 -5.45 3.95
C HIS A 49 -17.09 -5.15 2.53
N ALA A 50 -16.17 -5.96 1.99
CA ALA A 50 -15.59 -5.79 0.67
C ALA A 50 -16.67 -5.71 -0.44
N ALA A 51 -17.61 -6.66 -0.43
CA ALA A 51 -18.74 -6.66 -1.38
C ALA A 51 -19.69 -5.46 -1.18
N LYS A 52 -19.85 -4.96 0.04
CA LYS A 52 -20.76 -3.83 0.34
C LYS A 52 -20.25 -2.50 -0.24
N VAL A 53 -18.93 -2.29 -0.27
CA VAL A 53 -18.32 -1.01 -0.67
C VAL A 53 -17.51 -1.11 -1.97
N ASP A 54 -17.72 -2.18 -2.74
CA ASP A 54 -17.08 -2.45 -4.03
C ASP A 54 -15.54 -2.37 -4.02
N ILE A 55 -14.94 -3.01 -3.01
CA ILE A 55 -13.49 -3.14 -2.88
C ILE A 55 -13.10 -4.63 -2.94
N PRO A 56 -11.86 -4.97 -3.32
CA PRO A 56 -11.37 -6.35 -3.33
C PRO A 56 -11.56 -7.06 -1.98
N HIS A 57 -11.86 -8.37 -2.03
CA HIS A 57 -12.02 -9.24 -0.85
C HIS A 57 -10.83 -9.17 0.13
N GLY A 58 -9.62 -8.92 -0.39
CA GLY A 58 -8.48 -8.53 0.42
C GLY A 58 -7.56 -7.60 -0.34
N TYR A 59 -7.12 -6.54 0.31
CA TYR A 59 -6.17 -5.57 -0.23
C TYR A 59 -5.30 -4.99 0.87
N LEU A 60 -4.17 -4.46 0.46
CA LEU A 60 -3.35 -3.59 1.27
C LEU A 60 -3.86 -2.17 1.06
N SER A 61 -4.36 -1.51 2.10
CA SER A 61 -4.56 -0.06 2.02
C SER A 61 -3.22 0.60 2.25
N LEU A 62 -2.83 1.45 1.32
CA LEU A 62 -1.54 2.13 1.32
C LEU A 62 -1.80 3.60 1.54
N ARG A 63 -1.16 4.15 2.57
CA ARG A 63 -1.16 5.60 2.81
C ARG A 63 0.27 6.08 2.91
N GLY A 64 0.57 7.11 2.13
CA GLY A 64 1.84 7.82 2.14
C GLY A 64 1.74 9.16 2.83
N SER A 65 2.66 9.48 3.72
CA SER A 65 2.90 10.86 4.17
C SER A 65 4.37 11.24 4.07
N ILE A 66 4.63 12.54 4.00
CA ILE A 66 5.95 13.10 4.25
C ILE A 66 5.93 13.73 5.64
N GLY A 67 6.60 13.09 6.59
CA GLY A 67 6.61 13.48 8.00
C GLY A 67 5.37 13.05 8.81
N PRO A 68 5.40 13.29 10.13
CA PRO A 68 4.37 12.85 11.06
C PRO A 68 3.08 13.67 10.92
N GLY A 69 1.96 13.00 10.65
CA GLY A 69 0.63 13.62 10.66
C GLY A 69 0.25 14.42 9.41
N GLU A 70 1.20 14.70 8.51
CA GLU A 70 0.88 15.29 7.21
C GLU A 70 0.11 14.30 6.34
N ASN A 71 -0.94 14.77 5.70
CA ASN A 71 -1.81 13.92 4.93
C ASN A 71 -1.88 14.44 3.50
N THR A 72 -1.21 13.75 2.58
CA THR A 72 -0.91 14.21 1.21
C THR A 72 -2.07 14.05 0.21
N GLY A 73 -3.27 13.71 0.67
CA GLY A 73 -4.42 13.29 -0.15
C GLY A 73 -4.39 11.82 -0.59
N LEU A 74 -3.34 11.06 -0.28
CA LEU A 74 -3.12 9.68 -0.75
C LEU A 74 -3.71 8.59 0.17
N HIS A 75 -4.72 8.91 0.98
CA HIS A 75 -5.13 8.14 2.16
C HIS A 75 -5.81 6.81 1.85
N THR A 76 -6.19 6.63 0.60
CA THR A 76 -7.17 5.64 0.18
C THR A 76 -6.65 4.81 -0.97
N MET A 77 -5.32 4.68 -1.11
CA MET A 77 -4.82 3.76 -2.11
C MET A 77 -5.00 2.31 -1.67
N ARG A 78 -5.22 1.41 -2.64
CA ARG A 78 -5.34 -0.03 -2.44
C ARG A 78 -4.43 -0.79 -3.40
N LEU A 79 -3.84 -1.88 -2.90
CA LEU A 79 -3.17 -2.90 -3.70
C LEU A 79 -3.89 -4.24 -3.48
N PRO A 80 -4.68 -4.73 -4.45
CA PRO A 80 -5.43 -5.98 -4.31
C PRO A 80 -4.51 -7.18 -4.09
N THR A 81 -4.83 -8.01 -3.09
CA THR A 81 -4.16 -9.30 -2.83
C THR A 81 -4.92 -10.50 -3.41
N TYR A 82 -6.05 -10.21 -4.05
CA TYR A 82 -6.88 -11.11 -4.83
C TYR A 82 -7.07 -10.50 -6.22
N ASP A 83 -7.36 -11.34 -7.22
CA ASP A 83 -7.70 -10.89 -8.56
C ASP A 83 -8.91 -9.97 -8.48
N TRP A 84 -8.76 -8.76 -8.98
CA TRP A 84 -9.80 -7.75 -8.90
C TRP A 84 -9.61 -6.66 -9.98
N PRO A 85 -10.69 -6.20 -10.64
CA PRO A 85 -12.07 -6.72 -10.54
C PRO A 85 -12.20 -8.16 -11.09
N SER A 86 -12.97 -9.02 -10.42
CA SER A 86 -13.20 -10.42 -10.82
C SER A 86 -14.45 -10.99 -10.14
N ASP A 87 -15.24 -11.80 -10.87
CA ASP A 87 -16.43 -12.50 -10.35
C ASP A 87 -16.07 -13.72 -9.48
N ALA A 88 -14.84 -14.23 -9.63
CA ALA A 88 -14.30 -15.34 -8.85
C ALA A 88 -12.89 -14.97 -8.34
N PRO A 89 -12.78 -14.04 -7.37
CA PRO A 89 -11.50 -13.49 -6.94
C PRO A 89 -10.64 -14.58 -6.30
N ALA A 90 -9.62 -15.03 -7.04
CA ALA A 90 -8.59 -15.92 -6.52
C ALA A 90 -7.50 -15.12 -5.83
N ARG A 91 -6.83 -15.74 -4.86
CA ARG A 91 -5.72 -15.08 -4.17
C ARG A 91 -4.54 -14.95 -5.14
N ARG A 92 -4.00 -13.74 -5.28
CA ARG A 92 -2.84 -13.48 -6.12
C ARG A 92 -1.58 -14.14 -5.55
N PRO A 93 -0.66 -14.63 -6.40
CA PRO A 93 0.68 -14.98 -5.95
C PRO A 93 1.34 -13.77 -5.28
N TRP A 94 1.94 -14.01 -4.12
CA TRP A 94 2.61 -12.93 -3.38
C TRP A 94 3.74 -12.25 -4.17
N PRO A 95 4.59 -12.97 -4.92
CA PRO A 95 5.62 -12.34 -5.76
C PRO A 95 5.05 -11.30 -6.73
N ASP A 96 3.87 -11.53 -7.30
CA ASP A 96 3.25 -10.61 -8.25
C ASP A 96 2.74 -9.34 -7.57
N VAL A 97 2.21 -9.48 -6.35
CA VAL A 97 1.82 -8.32 -5.52
C VAL A 97 3.04 -7.48 -5.15
N LEU A 98 4.17 -8.14 -4.84
CA LEU A 98 5.44 -7.46 -4.56
C LEU A 98 5.96 -6.72 -5.80
N ALA A 99 6.01 -7.40 -6.94
CA ALA A 99 6.44 -6.79 -8.19
C ALA A 99 5.59 -5.56 -8.54
N GLU A 100 4.26 -5.66 -8.44
CA GLU A 100 3.37 -4.53 -8.68
C GLU A 100 3.62 -3.36 -7.71
N PHE A 101 3.86 -3.64 -6.43
CA PHE A 101 4.22 -2.60 -5.48
C PHE A 101 5.53 -1.90 -5.88
N HIS A 102 6.57 -2.66 -6.20
CA HIS A 102 7.89 -2.12 -6.56
C HIS A 102 7.90 -1.39 -7.90
N ASP A 103 7.09 -1.83 -8.86
CA ASP A 103 7.12 -1.30 -10.23
C ASP A 103 6.17 -0.12 -10.41
N ALA A 104 4.98 -0.15 -9.78
CA ALA A 104 3.94 0.85 -9.99
C ALA A 104 3.86 1.89 -8.87
N LEU A 105 4.01 1.46 -7.61
CA LEU A 105 3.71 2.30 -6.45
C LEU A 105 4.97 2.94 -5.88
N LEU A 106 5.94 2.13 -5.46
CA LEU A 106 7.17 2.59 -4.82
C LEU A 106 7.90 3.73 -5.55
N PRO A 107 8.03 3.73 -6.91
CA PRO A 107 8.72 4.80 -7.61
C PRO A 107 8.04 6.16 -7.46
N CYS A 108 6.73 6.18 -7.27
CA CYS A 108 6.01 7.44 -7.01
C CYS A 108 6.30 7.98 -5.61
N TRP A 109 6.60 7.10 -4.65
CA TRP A 109 7.06 7.49 -3.33
C TRP A 109 8.53 7.90 -3.32
N ASP A 110 9.38 7.44 -4.22
CA ASP A 110 10.77 7.89 -4.27
C ASP A 110 10.93 9.36 -4.74
N LEU A 111 9.94 9.88 -5.45
CA LEU A 111 9.93 11.24 -5.99
C LEU A 111 9.68 12.32 -4.92
N PRO A 112 10.01 13.60 -5.21
CA PRO A 112 9.51 14.76 -4.46
C PRO A 112 7.98 14.73 -4.34
N LEU A 113 7.42 15.32 -3.27
CA LEU A 113 5.99 15.15 -2.92
C LEU A 113 5.04 15.47 -4.09
N ASP A 114 5.20 16.65 -4.67
CA ASP A 114 4.29 17.14 -5.70
C ASP A 114 4.37 16.28 -6.98
N GLU A 115 5.57 15.81 -7.32
CA GLU A 115 5.80 14.91 -8.45
C GLU A 115 5.23 13.51 -8.18
N GLY A 116 5.46 12.98 -6.97
CA GLY A 116 4.95 11.70 -6.53
C GLY A 116 3.43 11.65 -6.53
N VAL A 117 2.78 12.66 -5.94
CA VAL A 117 1.31 12.80 -5.93
C VAL A 117 0.76 12.91 -7.35
N SER A 118 1.40 13.70 -8.20
CA SER A 118 1.00 13.85 -9.60
C SER A 118 1.08 12.54 -10.36
N ARG A 119 2.15 11.76 -10.14
CA ARG A 119 2.34 10.45 -10.77
C ARG A 119 1.36 9.41 -10.25
N LEU A 120 1.07 9.42 -8.95
CA LEU A 120 0.05 8.54 -8.37
C LEU A 120 -1.31 8.79 -8.99
N ARG A 121 -1.73 10.05 -9.15
CA ARG A 121 -3.03 10.41 -9.74
C ARG A 121 -3.20 9.94 -11.19
N GLN A 122 -2.11 9.58 -11.87
CA GLN A 122 -2.14 9.00 -13.22
C GLN A 122 -2.27 7.47 -13.20
N LEU A 123 -2.16 6.84 -12.03
CA LEU A 123 -2.36 5.40 -11.89
C LEU A 123 -3.83 5.04 -12.15
N PRO A 124 -4.10 3.83 -12.70
CA PRO A 124 -5.45 3.37 -12.95
C PRO A 124 -6.34 3.37 -11.69
N ASP A 125 -7.64 3.58 -11.87
CA ASP A 125 -8.67 3.61 -10.82
C ASP A 125 -8.65 2.38 -9.90
N ARG A 126 -8.07 1.26 -10.36
CA ARG A 126 -7.93 0.05 -9.54
C ARG A 126 -7.20 0.29 -8.21
N TYR A 127 -6.33 1.30 -8.17
CA TYR A 127 -5.53 1.65 -6.99
C TYR A 127 -6.23 2.62 -6.05
N TRP A 128 -7.39 3.15 -6.40
CA TRP A 128 -8.05 4.23 -5.66
C TRP A 128 -9.35 3.76 -5.00
N ILE A 129 -9.47 3.95 -3.69
CA ILE A 129 -10.73 3.77 -2.93
C ILE A 129 -11.50 5.10 -2.93
#